data_AF-A0A078AGT1-F1
#
_entry.id   AF-A0A078AGT1-F1
#
_cell.length_a   1.000
_cell.length_b   1.000
_cell.length_c   1.000
_cell.angle_alpha   90.00
_cell.angle_beta   90.00
_cell.angle_gamma   90.00
#
_symmetry.space_group_name_H-M   'P 1'
#
loop_
_entity.id
_entity.type
_entity.pdbx_description
1 polymer ?
#
loop_
_entity_poly.entity_id
_entity_poly.type
_entity_poly.pdbx_seq_one_letter_code
_entity_poly.pdbx_strand_id
1 'polypeptide(L)'
;MYFTRFSDPRAQRVCQMNSCKADSVYAIKSIIKESPYQLTAIIFVGSAVCFAYAMQVFERHYSQVSGQDFDSFWNCIWLIIVTMTTVGYGDLYPKSNGGRIVGILTCIWGIFLASFYTVTLTNFLSFTPAQKKSYNLMQRLYWKDMIQKESVKAVATLYRHKLLARKQDIFDLNTKIDPKLLSSARIFREHMVKFKETTRNLFNYNEGNNESQFMKNEIERLGVRVEEISDELVKQRKDQVDIKEKLDFIINAIKGGTTNLVKKKTKVKPRTPKGAERPLL
;
A
#
# COMPACT_ATOMS: atom_id res chain seq x y z
N MET A 1 21.48 -34.15 40.14
CA MET A 1 21.89 -34.47 38.75
C MET A 1 21.43 -33.32 37.88
N TYR A 2 22.34 -32.54 37.30
CA TYR A 2 22.01 -31.37 36.49
C TYR A 2 21.81 -31.83 35.04
N PHE A 3 20.56 -31.84 34.58
CA PHE A 3 20.20 -32.43 33.27
C PHE A 3 20.41 -31.48 32.08
N THR A 4 20.53 -30.17 32.31
CA THR A 4 20.63 -29.17 31.24
C THR A 4 21.57 -28.02 31.62
N ARG A 5 22.15 -27.34 30.62
CA ARG A 5 23.00 -26.15 30.81
C ARG A 5 22.35 -25.06 31.65
N PHE A 6 21.01 -24.99 31.64
CA PHE A 6 20.21 -24.00 32.35
C PHE A 6 19.92 -24.34 33.82
N SER A 7 20.26 -25.55 34.27
CA SER A 7 20.14 -25.96 35.66
C SER A 7 21.49 -26.02 36.37
N ASP A 8 22.60 -25.76 35.67
CA ASP A 8 23.97 -25.77 36.21
C ASP A 8 24.16 -24.77 37.37
N PRO A 9 25.07 -24.99 38.35
CA PRO A 9 25.31 -24.06 39.45
C PRO A 9 25.72 -22.65 39.00
N ARG A 10 26.24 -22.49 37.77
CA ARG A 10 26.49 -21.18 37.16
C ARG A 10 25.19 -20.46 36.79
N ALA A 11 24.25 -21.17 36.17
CA ALA A 11 22.93 -20.62 35.83
C ALA A 11 22.16 -20.22 37.10
N GLN A 12 22.24 -21.03 38.16
CA GLN A 12 21.64 -20.70 39.47
C GLN A 12 22.14 -19.36 40.03
N ARG A 13 23.45 -19.10 39.98
CA ARG A 13 24.03 -17.82 40.44
C ARG A 13 23.54 -16.63 39.61
N VAL A 14 23.51 -16.77 38.29
CA VAL A 14 23.03 -15.71 37.39
C VAL A 14 21.53 -15.43 37.62
N CYS A 15 20.73 -16.46 37.83
CA CYS A 15 19.32 -16.28 38.16
C CYS A 15 19.13 -15.56 39.50
N GLN A 16 19.90 -15.94 40.54
CA GLN A 16 19.84 -15.27 41.84
C GLN A 16 20.20 -13.79 41.76
N MET A 17 21.19 -13.41 40.94
CA MET A 17 21.54 -12.00 40.69
C MET A 17 20.39 -11.19 40.07
N ASN A 18 19.51 -11.84 39.31
CA ASN A 18 18.37 -11.22 38.64
C ASN A 18 17.04 -11.47 39.41
N SER A 19 17.11 -11.80 40.69
CA SER A 19 15.94 -12.07 41.55
C SER A 19 15.03 -13.19 41.01
N CYS A 20 15.58 -14.17 40.30
CA CYS A 20 14.84 -15.33 39.80
C CYS A 20 15.47 -16.67 40.26
N LYS A 21 14.65 -17.73 40.30
CA LYS A 21 15.12 -19.08 40.65
C LYS A 21 15.32 -19.89 39.36
N ALA A 22 16.45 -20.59 39.26
CA ALA A 22 16.71 -21.52 38.15
C ALA A 22 15.94 -22.83 38.37
N ASP A 23 14.63 -22.76 38.17
CA ASP A 23 13.70 -23.88 38.29
C ASP A 23 13.65 -24.70 36.98
N SER A 24 13.08 -25.90 37.03
CA SER A 24 12.86 -26.75 35.84
C SER A 24 12.00 -26.03 34.79
N VAL A 25 11.03 -25.22 35.23
CA VAL A 25 10.20 -24.39 34.35
C VAL A 25 11.04 -23.33 33.63
N TYR A 26 12.04 -22.75 34.31
CA TYR A 26 12.97 -21.81 33.70
C TYR A 26 13.87 -22.50 32.67
N ALA A 27 14.37 -23.70 32.97
CA ALA A 27 15.16 -24.48 32.04
C ALA A 27 14.37 -24.82 30.76
N ILE A 28 13.12 -25.29 30.90
CA ILE A 28 12.25 -25.59 29.75
C ILE A 28 11.99 -24.34 28.92
N LYS A 29 11.63 -23.21 29.55
CA LYS A 29 11.43 -21.93 28.86
C LYS A 29 12.68 -21.47 28.10
N SER A 30 13.86 -21.69 28.69
CA SER A 30 15.14 -21.30 28.09
C SER A 30 15.48 -22.15 26.86
N ILE A 31 15.24 -23.47 26.92
CA ILE A 31 15.44 -24.39 25.78
C ILE A 31 14.48 -24.05 24.63
N ILE A 32 13.21 -23.79 24.95
CA ILE A 32 12.21 -23.34 23.95
C ILE A 32 12.67 -22.04 23.29
N LYS A 33 13.37 -21.15 24.03
CA LYS A 33 13.84 -19.89 23.48
C LYS A 33 15.08 -20.04 22.58
N GLU A 34 16.00 -20.94 22.88
CA GLU A 34 17.22 -21.16 22.07
C GLU A 34 16.92 -21.83 20.73
N SER A 35 16.15 -22.93 20.74
CA SER A 35 15.92 -23.75 19.54
C SER A 35 14.48 -24.28 19.48
N PRO A 36 13.48 -23.40 19.27
CA PRO A 36 12.08 -23.80 19.31
C PRO A 36 11.71 -24.83 18.23
N TYR A 37 12.29 -24.73 17.02
CA TYR A 37 11.96 -25.62 15.91
C TYR A 37 12.41 -27.07 16.13
N GLN A 38 13.62 -27.27 16.68
CA GLN A 38 14.14 -28.61 16.98
C GLN A 38 13.28 -29.27 18.06
N LEU A 39 12.90 -28.51 19.08
CA LEU A 39 12.06 -28.99 20.17
C LEU A 39 10.66 -29.36 19.67
N THR A 40 10.02 -28.52 18.84
CA THR A 40 8.73 -28.86 18.21
C THR A 40 8.82 -30.13 17.37
N ALA A 41 9.88 -30.30 16.59
CA ALA A 41 10.07 -31.49 15.76
C ALA A 41 10.27 -32.76 16.60
N ILE A 42 11.07 -32.70 17.65
CA ILE A 42 11.31 -33.83 18.56
C ILE A 42 10.00 -34.23 19.27
N ILE A 43 9.22 -33.26 19.75
CA ILE A 43 7.94 -33.54 20.40
C ILE A 43 6.94 -34.14 19.40
N PHE A 44 6.90 -33.64 18.16
CA PHE A 44 6.03 -34.19 17.12
C PHE A 44 6.38 -35.65 16.81
N VAL A 45 7.65 -35.95 16.53
CA VAL A 45 8.09 -37.32 16.22
C VAL A 45 7.92 -38.25 17.42
N GLY A 46 8.31 -37.81 18.62
CA GLY A 46 8.18 -38.60 19.85
C GLY A 46 6.73 -38.91 20.20
N SER A 47 5.83 -37.94 20.07
CA SER A 47 4.40 -38.16 20.30
C SER A 47 3.76 -39.02 19.22
N ALA A 48 4.12 -38.85 17.94
CA ALA A 48 3.64 -39.71 16.86
C ALA A 48 4.03 -41.18 17.09
N VAL A 49 5.27 -41.46 17.48
CA VAL A 49 5.74 -42.81 17.82
C VAL A 49 5.00 -43.37 19.05
N CYS A 50 4.82 -42.56 20.09
CA CYS A 50 4.12 -42.97 21.31
C CYS A 50 2.65 -43.32 21.04
N PHE A 51 1.93 -42.47 20.30
CA PHE A 51 0.54 -42.73 19.92
C PHE A 51 0.44 -43.89 18.93
N ALA A 52 1.40 -44.06 18.00
CA ALA A 52 1.41 -45.19 17.08
C ALA A 52 1.59 -46.51 17.82
N TYR A 53 2.47 -46.55 18.82
CA TYR A 53 2.62 -47.72 19.67
C TYR A 53 1.36 -48.02 20.47
N ALA A 54 0.75 -47.00 21.09
CA ALA A 54 -0.52 -47.15 21.80
C ALA A 54 -1.62 -47.68 20.87
N MET A 55 -1.69 -47.15 19.65
CA MET A 55 -2.64 -47.54 18.62
C MET A 55 -2.47 -49.02 18.22
N GLN A 56 -1.22 -49.43 18.02
CA GLN A 56 -0.86 -50.81 17.70
C GLN A 56 -1.29 -51.77 18.81
N VAL A 57 -1.02 -51.45 20.08
CA VAL A 57 -1.39 -52.32 21.21
C VAL A 57 -2.90 -52.59 21.27
N PHE A 58 -3.74 -51.58 21.02
CA PHE A 58 -5.19 -51.73 21.06
C PHE A 58 -5.79 -52.42 19.82
N GLU A 59 -5.27 -52.14 18.62
CA GLU A 59 -5.85 -52.68 17.38
C GLU A 59 -5.22 -53.99 16.90
N ARG A 60 -4.06 -54.40 17.42
CA ARG A 60 -3.39 -55.64 17.01
C ARG A 60 -4.28 -56.87 17.12
N HIS A 61 -5.06 -56.98 18.19
CA HIS A 61 -6.01 -58.07 18.40
C HIS A 61 -7.21 -58.03 17.44
N TYR A 62 -7.55 -56.85 16.93
CA TYR A 62 -8.67 -56.62 16.02
C TYR A 62 -8.25 -56.62 14.53
N SER A 63 -6.95 -56.78 14.23
CA SER A 63 -6.42 -56.77 12.86
C SER A 63 -7.06 -57.87 11.99
N GLN A 64 -7.22 -59.08 12.51
CA GLN A 64 -7.84 -60.19 11.77
C GLN A 64 -9.33 -59.97 11.48
N VAL A 65 -10.06 -59.31 12.38
CA VAL A 65 -11.51 -59.04 12.25
C VAL A 65 -11.76 -57.83 11.35
N SER A 66 -10.84 -56.87 11.36
CA SER A 66 -10.99 -55.62 10.62
C SER A 66 -10.66 -55.74 9.13
N GLY A 67 -9.85 -56.74 8.75
CA GLY A 67 -9.25 -56.85 7.41
C GLY A 67 -8.18 -55.79 7.15
N GLN A 68 -7.77 -55.05 8.18
CA GLN A 68 -6.75 -53.99 8.12
C GLN A 68 -5.48 -54.50 8.81
N ASP A 69 -4.33 -54.24 8.18
CA ASP A 69 -3.02 -54.65 8.72
C ASP A 69 -2.52 -53.63 9.76
N PHE A 70 -2.86 -53.90 11.02
CA PHE A 70 -2.34 -53.18 12.19
C PHE A 70 -1.16 -53.91 12.86
N ASP A 71 -0.69 -55.04 12.33
CA ASP A 71 0.48 -55.73 12.89
C ASP A 71 1.77 -55.01 12.46
N SER A 72 1.78 -54.40 11.27
CA SER A 72 2.86 -53.52 10.83
C SER A 72 2.86 -52.17 11.56
N PHE A 73 3.95 -51.89 12.29
CA PHE A 73 4.13 -50.62 13.02
C PHE A 73 4.10 -49.38 12.09
N TRP A 74 4.55 -49.53 10.84
CA TRP A 74 4.55 -48.44 9.86
C TRP A 74 3.14 -47.97 9.50
N ASN A 75 2.17 -48.88 9.45
CA ASN A 75 0.77 -48.55 9.19
C ASN A 75 0.15 -47.76 10.36
N CYS A 76 0.54 -48.10 11.60
CA CYS A 76 0.14 -47.34 12.78
C CYS A 76 0.74 -45.93 12.79
N ILE A 77 2.02 -45.78 12.43
CA ILE A 77 2.64 -44.46 12.28
C ILE A 77 1.92 -43.65 11.21
N TRP A 78 1.63 -44.23 10.05
CA TRP A 78 0.89 -43.57 8.98
C TRP A 78 -0.46 -43.06 9.46
N LEU A 79 -1.27 -43.92 10.10
CA LEU A 79 -2.56 -43.55 10.67
C LEU A 79 -2.43 -42.36 11.64
N ILE A 80 -1.48 -42.43 12.56
CA ILE A 80 -1.28 -41.37 13.56
C ILE A 80 -0.81 -40.06 12.93
N ILE A 81 0.13 -40.09 11.98
CA ILE A 81 0.57 -38.87 11.29
C ILE A 81 -0.60 -38.23 10.55
N VAL A 82 -1.34 -39.00 9.74
CA VAL A 82 -2.51 -38.53 8.98
C VAL A 82 -3.60 -37.96 9.89
N THR A 83 -3.78 -38.55 11.08
CA THR A 83 -4.74 -38.08 12.09
C THR A 83 -4.25 -36.80 12.78
N MET A 84 -2.98 -36.74 13.18
CA MET A 84 -2.39 -35.55 13.81
C MET A 84 -2.36 -34.35 12.87
N THR A 85 -2.14 -34.58 11.57
CA THR A 85 -2.20 -33.53 10.54
C THR A 85 -3.63 -33.21 10.10
N THR A 86 -4.64 -33.82 10.73
CA THR A 86 -6.07 -33.61 10.44
C THR A 86 -6.50 -33.92 9.00
N VAL A 87 -5.71 -34.75 8.29
CA VAL A 87 -6.01 -35.12 6.89
C VAL A 87 -7.09 -36.20 6.85
N GLY A 88 -6.91 -37.28 7.64
CA GLY A 88 -7.92 -38.32 7.84
C GLY A 88 -8.41 -39.01 6.56
N TYR A 89 -7.53 -39.70 5.81
CA TYR A 89 -7.92 -40.42 4.59
C TYR A 89 -8.99 -41.50 4.82
N GLY A 90 -8.99 -42.14 6.00
CA GLY A 90 -9.94 -43.19 6.35
C GLY A 90 -9.65 -44.55 5.72
N ASP A 91 -8.46 -44.72 5.14
CA ASP A 91 -7.91 -45.99 4.67
C ASP A 91 -7.68 -46.99 5.81
N LEU A 92 -7.17 -46.48 6.94
CA LEU A 92 -7.05 -47.20 8.20
C LEU A 92 -7.86 -46.46 9.27
N TYR A 93 -8.55 -47.20 10.15
CA TYR A 93 -9.29 -46.61 11.25
C TYR A 93 -9.48 -47.59 12.42
N PRO A 94 -9.44 -47.10 13.67
CA PRO A 94 -9.56 -47.97 14.84
C PRO A 94 -10.99 -48.49 15.01
N LYS A 95 -11.13 -49.81 15.17
CA LYS A 95 -12.43 -50.45 15.45
C LYS A 95 -12.62 -50.72 16.94
N SER A 96 -11.53 -50.89 17.70
CA SER A 96 -11.60 -51.13 19.13
C SER A 96 -12.02 -49.87 19.91
N ASN A 97 -12.69 -50.07 21.05
CA ASN A 97 -13.07 -48.96 21.93
C ASN A 97 -11.83 -48.22 22.48
N GLY A 98 -10.76 -48.95 22.83
CA GLY A 98 -9.50 -48.36 23.28
C GLY A 98 -8.81 -47.55 22.19
N GLY A 99 -8.79 -48.07 20.97
CA GLY A 99 -8.24 -47.38 19.82
C GLY A 99 -8.96 -46.07 19.47
N ARG A 100 -10.29 -46.03 19.61
CA ARG A 100 -11.07 -44.80 19.43
C ARG A 100 -10.72 -43.74 20.48
N ILE A 101 -10.48 -44.12 21.73
CA ILE A 101 -10.04 -43.20 22.79
C ILE A 101 -8.66 -42.63 22.45
N VAL A 102 -7.72 -43.48 22.01
CA VAL A 102 -6.39 -43.03 21.54
C VAL A 102 -6.51 -42.08 20.36
N GLY A 103 -7.41 -42.36 19.40
CA GLY A 103 -7.69 -41.46 18.28
C GLY A 103 -8.16 -40.07 18.73
N ILE A 104 -9.10 -40.00 19.69
CA ILE A 104 -9.58 -38.72 20.25
C ILE A 104 -8.45 -37.94 20.90
N LEU A 105 -7.62 -38.60 21.71
CA LEU A 105 -6.46 -37.97 22.35
C LEU A 105 -5.44 -37.47 21.32
N THR A 106 -5.23 -38.25 20.26
CA THR A 106 -4.34 -37.88 19.14
C THR A 106 -4.85 -36.64 18.42
N CYS A 107 -6.18 -36.52 18.19
CA CYS A 107 -6.77 -35.33 17.58
C CYS A 107 -6.56 -34.07 18.44
N ILE A 108 -6.84 -34.14 19.75
CA ILE A 108 -6.64 -33.02 20.68
C ILE A 108 -5.16 -32.61 20.72
N TRP A 109 -4.26 -33.60 20.78
CA TRP A 109 -2.83 -33.37 20.80
C TRP A 109 -2.30 -32.76 19.48
N GLY A 110 -2.81 -33.22 18.34
CA GLY A 110 -2.50 -32.66 17.03
C GLY A 110 -2.84 -31.16 16.92
N ILE A 111 -4.01 -30.76 17.40
CA ILE A 111 -4.44 -29.34 17.43
C ILE A 111 -3.52 -28.50 18.33
N PHE A 112 -3.13 -29.04 19.49
CA PHE A 112 -2.18 -28.38 20.38
C PHE A 112 -0.82 -28.16 19.71
N LEU A 113 -0.29 -29.19 19.03
CA LEU A 113 0.97 -29.09 18.31
C LEU A 113 0.91 -28.14 17.12
N ALA A 114 -0.20 -28.12 16.37
CA ALA A 114 -0.41 -27.15 15.30
C ALA A 114 -0.36 -25.71 15.83
N SER A 115 -0.99 -25.45 16.98
CA SER A 115 -0.95 -24.14 17.65
C SER A 115 0.46 -23.77 18.12
N PHE A 116 1.22 -24.72 18.66
CA PHE A 116 2.60 -24.48 19.07
C PHE A 116 3.53 -24.21 17.86
N TYR A 117 3.31 -24.92 16.77
CA TYR A 117 4.05 -24.74 15.52
C TYR A 117 3.84 -23.33 14.93
N THR A 118 2.61 -22.82 14.89
CA THR A 118 2.34 -21.47 14.36
C THR A 118 3.02 -20.36 15.17
N VAL A 119 3.04 -20.48 16.51
CA VAL A 119 3.76 -19.54 17.39
C VAL A 119 5.26 -19.59 17.13
N THR A 120 5.81 -20.78 16.99
CA THR A 120 7.23 -20.98 16.67
C THR A 120 7.60 -20.36 15.32
N LEU A 121 6.77 -20.60 14.30
CA LEU A 121 6.95 -20.05 12.96
C LEU A 121 6.87 -18.51 12.98
N THR A 122 5.93 -17.95 13.72
CA THR A 122 5.80 -16.49 13.88
C THR A 122 7.04 -15.89 14.53
N ASN A 123 7.58 -16.53 15.57
CA ASN A 123 8.82 -16.08 16.23
C ASN A 123 10.04 -16.17 15.30
N PHE A 124 10.10 -17.18 14.44
CA PHE A 124 11.18 -17.34 13.47
C PHE A 124 11.12 -16.27 12.36
N LEU A 125 9.92 -15.95 11.89
CA LEU A 125 9.69 -14.90 10.88
C LEU A 125 9.79 -13.50 11.46
N SER A 126 9.78 -13.36 12.79
CA SER A 126 9.88 -12.06 13.46
C SER A 126 11.28 -11.50 13.34
N PHE A 127 11.38 -10.24 12.90
CA PHE A 127 12.65 -9.54 12.83
C PHE A 127 13.26 -9.30 14.21
N THR A 128 14.57 -9.48 14.31
CA THR A 128 15.34 -8.96 15.45
C THR A 128 15.21 -7.43 15.51
N PRO A 129 15.38 -6.79 16.69
CA PRO A 129 15.29 -5.32 16.79
C PRO A 129 16.23 -4.58 15.83
N ALA A 130 17.43 -5.12 15.60
CA ALA A 130 18.40 -4.58 14.65
C ALA A 130 17.91 -4.72 13.19
N GLN A 131 17.43 -5.91 12.80
CA GLN A 131 16.87 -6.13 11.46
C GLN A 131 15.62 -5.27 11.21
N LYS A 132 14.75 -5.12 12.22
CA LYS A 132 13.57 -4.25 12.15
C LYS A 132 13.96 -2.79 11.93
N LYS A 133 15.01 -2.31 12.61
CA LYS A 133 15.55 -0.96 12.40
C LYS A 133 16.07 -0.78 10.97
N SER A 134 16.84 -1.74 10.46
CA SER A 134 17.37 -1.69 9.08
C SER A 134 16.25 -1.76 8.04
N TYR A 135 15.26 -2.63 8.22
CA TYR A 135 14.07 -2.70 7.36
C TYR A 135 13.33 -1.36 7.33
N ASN A 136 13.14 -0.74 8.50
CA ASN A 136 12.50 0.55 8.58
C ASN A 136 13.27 1.67 7.88
N LEU A 137 14.59 1.66 7.99
CA LEU A 137 15.43 2.62 7.29
C LEU A 137 15.35 2.41 5.77
N MET A 138 15.40 1.17 5.30
CA MET A 138 15.27 0.83 3.88
C MET A 138 13.94 1.30 3.30
N GLN A 139 12.85 1.10 4.02
CA GLN A 139 11.52 1.60 3.62
C GLN A 139 11.49 3.12 3.54
N ARG A 140 12.07 3.84 4.51
CA ARG A 140 12.17 5.31 4.47
C ARG A 140 12.96 5.81 3.26
N LEU A 141 14.09 5.16 2.95
CA LEU A 141 14.91 5.50 1.78
C LEU A 141 14.16 5.25 0.48
N TYR A 142 13.47 4.11 0.38
CA TYR A 142 12.63 3.76 -0.77
C TYR A 142 11.54 4.80 -1.02
N TRP A 143 10.75 5.15 0.00
CA TRP A 143 9.69 6.15 -0.14
C TRP A 143 10.23 7.55 -0.47
N LYS A 144 11.39 7.93 0.09
CA LYS A 144 12.05 9.20 -0.24
C LYS A 144 12.44 9.28 -1.71
N ASP A 145 13.06 8.24 -2.26
CA ASP A 145 13.43 8.15 -3.68
C ASP A 145 12.18 8.17 -4.59
N MET A 146 11.13 7.46 -4.19
CA MET A 146 9.86 7.46 -4.92
C MET A 146 9.20 8.84 -5.00
N ILE A 147 9.17 9.60 -3.90
CA ILE A 147 8.64 10.97 -3.88
C ILE A 147 9.48 11.88 -4.79
N GLN A 148 10.81 11.75 -4.77
CA GLN A 148 11.68 12.53 -5.65
C GLN A 148 11.35 12.24 -7.12
N LYS A 149 11.21 10.98 -7.52
CA LYS A 149 10.85 10.57 -8.88
C LYS A 149 9.50 11.13 -9.32
N GLU A 150 8.47 11.04 -8.48
CA GLU A 150 7.14 11.55 -8.83
C GLU A 150 7.08 13.08 -8.81
N SER A 151 7.82 13.74 -7.91
CA SER A 151 7.91 15.21 -7.88
C SER A 151 8.49 15.79 -9.16
N VAL A 152 9.56 15.18 -9.69
CA VAL A 152 10.19 15.61 -10.94
C VAL A 152 9.21 15.46 -12.12
N LYS A 153 8.46 14.36 -12.17
CA LYS A 153 7.43 14.15 -13.22
C LYS A 153 6.29 15.16 -13.10
N ALA A 154 5.80 15.44 -11.89
CA ALA A 154 4.77 16.44 -11.65
C ALA A 154 5.22 17.85 -12.08
N VAL A 155 6.45 18.25 -11.71
CA VAL A 155 7.03 19.55 -12.11
C VAL A 155 7.26 19.62 -13.63
N ALA A 156 7.81 18.57 -14.24
CA ALA A 156 8.05 18.53 -15.68
C ALA A 156 6.75 18.62 -16.49
N THR A 157 5.70 17.93 -16.05
CA THR A 157 4.37 17.96 -16.69
C THR A 157 3.67 19.29 -16.47
N LEU A 158 3.79 19.90 -15.29
CA LEU A 158 3.33 21.27 -15.02
C LEU A 158 4.01 22.29 -15.93
N TYR A 159 5.33 22.19 -16.08
CA TYR A 159 6.10 23.09 -16.95
C TYR A 159 5.66 22.97 -18.41
N ARG A 160 5.50 21.74 -18.92
CA ARG A 160 4.96 21.49 -20.26
C ARG A 160 3.54 22.04 -20.42
N HIS A 161 2.67 21.85 -19.45
CA HIS A 161 1.31 22.40 -19.45
C HIS A 161 1.33 23.93 -19.50
N LYS A 162 2.18 24.60 -18.70
CA LYS A 162 2.34 26.06 -18.73
C LYS A 162 2.88 26.58 -20.06
N LEU A 163 3.84 25.87 -20.68
CA LEU A 163 4.36 26.24 -22.00
C LEU A 163 3.28 26.13 -23.10
N LEU A 164 2.48 25.06 -23.08
CA LEU A 164 1.38 24.86 -24.03
C LEU A 164 0.29 25.92 -23.83
N ALA A 165 -0.07 26.20 -22.57
CA ALA A 165 -1.02 27.26 -22.25
C ALA A 165 -0.54 28.65 -22.66
N ARG A 166 0.78 28.91 -22.61
CA ARG A 166 1.37 30.18 -23.07
C ARG A 166 1.43 30.28 -24.60
N LYS A 167 1.71 29.19 -25.31
CA LYS A 167 1.70 29.16 -26.80
C LYS A 167 0.30 29.36 -27.38
N GLN A 168 -0.74 29.10 -26.58
CA GLN A 168 -2.12 29.33 -26.94
C GLN A 168 -2.47 30.81 -26.69
N ASP A 169 -1.97 31.70 -27.55
CA ASP A 169 -2.26 33.13 -27.45
C ASP A 169 -3.73 33.44 -27.80
N ILE A 170 -4.48 33.86 -26.78
CA ILE A 170 -5.24 35.12 -26.59
C ILE A 170 -5.95 35.80 -27.79
N PHE A 171 -5.67 35.53 -29.07
CA PHE A 171 -6.13 36.37 -30.20
C PHE A 171 -7.21 35.78 -31.13
N ASP A 172 -7.68 34.55 -30.93
CA ASP A 172 -8.80 33.98 -31.70
C ASP A 172 -9.95 33.52 -30.78
N LEU A 173 -11.08 34.23 -30.83
CA LEU A 173 -12.31 33.92 -30.09
C LEU A 173 -13.06 32.66 -30.58
N ASN A 174 -12.58 32.01 -31.66
CA ASN A 174 -13.28 30.88 -32.30
C ASN A 174 -12.49 29.56 -32.31
N THR A 175 -11.39 29.46 -31.55
CA THR A 175 -10.54 28.26 -31.58
C THR A 175 -11.04 27.20 -30.59
N LYS A 176 -11.39 26.02 -31.10
CA LYS A 176 -11.65 24.82 -30.26
C LYS A 176 -10.45 24.58 -29.33
N ILE A 177 -10.72 24.31 -28.05
CA ILE A 177 -9.69 23.93 -27.06
C ILE A 177 -8.83 22.83 -27.66
N ASP A 178 -7.51 23.05 -27.73
CA ASP A 178 -6.62 22.06 -28.32
C ASP A 178 -6.68 20.75 -27.50
N PRO A 179 -6.94 19.59 -28.13
CA PRO A 179 -6.97 18.31 -27.41
C PRO A 179 -5.61 17.97 -26.75
N LYS A 180 -4.53 18.59 -27.25
CA LYS A 180 -3.17 18.52 -26.68
C LYS A 180 -3.04 19.25 -25.33
N LEU A 181 -3.74 20.37 -25.15
CA LEU A 181 -3.74 21.09 -23.87
C LEU A 181 -4.51 20.29 -22.81
N LEU A 182 -5.71 19.81 -23.15
CA LEU A 182 -6.55 19.01 -22.24
C LEU A 182 -5.84 17.72 -21.79
N SER A 183 -5.17 17.03 -22.72
CA SER A 183 -4.39 15.84 -22.40
C SER A 183 -3.19 16.14 -21.50
N SER A 184 -2.50 17.27 -21.70
CA SER A 184 -1.40 17.70 -20.82
C SER A 184 -1.88 18.02 -19.39
N ALA A 185 -3.07 18.61 -19.24
CA ALA A 185 -3.69 18.87 -17.94
C ALA A 185 -4.07 17.56 -17.22
N ARG A 186 -4.59 16.58 -17.97
CA ARG A 186 -4.91 15.24 -17.45
C ARG A 186 -3.67 14.51 -16.94
N ILE A 187 -2.58 14.53 -17.72
CA ILE A 187 -1.30 13.90 -17.36
C ILE A 187 -0.71 14.56 -16.11
N PHE A 188 -0.75 15.88 -16.01
CA PHE A 188 -0.31 16.59 -14.80
C PHE A 188 -1.13 16.17 -13.57
N ARG A 189 -2.47 16.13 -13.70
CA ARG A 189 -3.36 15.70 -12.61
C ARG A 189 -3.04 14.26 -12.17
N GLU A 190 -2.74 13.37 -13.11
CA GLU A 190 -2.37 11.99 -12.81
C GLU A 190 -1.08 11.91 -11.96
N HIS A 191 -0.01 12.61 -12.36
CA HIS A 191 1.23 12.64 -11.59
C HIS A 191 1.09 13.35 -10.25
N MET A 192 0.23 14.37 -10.16
CA MET A 192 -0.08 15.03 -8.88
C MET A 192 -0.82 14.10 -7.92
N VAL A 193 -1.77 13.30 -8.40
CA VAL A 193 -2.46 12.30 -7.57
C VAL A 193 -1.46 11.26 -7.06
N LYS A 194 -0.60 10.73 -7.94
CA LYS A 194 0.45 9.77 -7.56
C LYS A 194 1.46 10.36 -6.57
N PHE A 195 1.84 11.62 -6.73
CA PHE A 195 2.71 12.33 -5.79
C PHE A 195 2.05 12.50 -4.41
N LYS A 196 0.78 12.92 -4.37
CA LYS A 196 0.01 13.07 -3.11
C LYS A 196 -0.13 11.73 -2.38
N GLU A 197 -0.41 10.67 -3.12
CA GLU A 197 -0.49 9.30 -2.58
C GLU A 197 0.85 8.81 -2.04
N THR A 198 1.94 8.96 -2.80
CA THR A 198 3.29 8.55 -2.37
C THR A 198 3.73 9.32 -1.12
N THR A 199 3.41 10.62 -1.07
CA THR A 199 3.67 11.48 0.10
C THR A 199 2.88 11.00 1.32
N ARG A 200 1.59 10.68 1.16
CA ARG A 200 0.76 10.12 2.23
C ARG A 200 1.31 8.80 2.76
N ASN A 201 1.77 7.91 1.88
CA ASN A 201 2.34 6.62 2.26
C ASN A 201 3.65 6.76 3.06
N LEU A 202 4.53 7.69 2.68
CA LEU A 202 5.71 8.03 3.49
C LEU A 202 5.30 8.48 4.90
N PHE A 203 4.28 9.31 5.02
CA PHE A 203 3.81 9.81 6.32
C PHE A 203 3.22 8.72 7.20
N ASN A 204 2.39 7.84 6.65
CA ASN A 204 1.85 6.69 7.38
C ASN A 204 2.97 5.77 7.88
N TYR A 205 4.08 5.67 7.14
CA TYR A 205 5.26 4.93 7.57
C TYR A 205 6.05 5.62 8.69
N ASN A 206 5.98 6.95 8.77
CA ASN A 206 6.74 7.77 9.72
C ASN A 206 5.98 8.08 11.02
N GLU A 207 4.69 7.76 11.08
CA GLU A 207 3.77 8.05 12.19
C GLU A 207 4.09 7.32 13.52
N GLY A 208 5.11 6.46 13.52
CA GLY A 208 5.70 5.91 14.75
C GLY A 208 6.61 6.88 15.53
N ASN A 209 6.88 8.11 15.02
CA ASN A 209 7.70 9.12 15.70
C ASN A 209 7.00 10.50 15.70
N ASN A 210 6.91 11.11 16.89
CA ASN A 210 6.17 12.33 17.22
C ASN A 210 6.52 13.59 16.39
N GLU A 211 7.67 13.64 15.72
CA GLU A 211 8.10 14.78 14.89
C GLU A 211 7.34 14.91 13.55
N SER A 212 6.60 13.88 13.14
CA SER A 212 5.93 13.84 11.83
C SER A 212 4.64 14.66 11.74
N GLN A 213 4.03 15.04 12.88
CA GLN A 213 2.79 15.83 12.89
C GLN A 213 2.98 17.28 12.43
N PHE A 214 4.13 17.88 12.75
CA PHE A 214 4.45 19.24 12.33
C PHE A 214 4.56 19.36 10.80
N MET A 215 5.22 18.39 10.17
CA MET A 215 5.37 18.33 8.70
C MET A 215 4.06 18.01 7.97
N LYS A 216 3.17 17.20 8.56
CA LYS A 216 1.82 16.95 8.01
C LYS A 216 1.04 18.27 7.90
N ASN A 217 1.01 19.06 8.97
CA ASN A 217 0.29 20.33 9.01
C ASN A 217 0.84 21.34 7.98
N GLU A 218 2.15 21.35 7.76
CA GLU A 218 2.77 22.27 6.79
C GLU A 218 2.47 21.86 5.34
N ILE A 219 2.47 20.55 5.04
CA ILE A 219 2.17 20.04 3.69
C ILE A 219 0.66 20.11 3.39
N GLU A 220 -0.19 19.91 4.38
CA GLU A 220 -1.64 20.12 4.24
C GLU A 220 -1.94 21.60 3.95
N ARG A 221 -1.30 22.53 4.68
CA ARG A 221 -1.35 23.96 4.36
C ARG A 221 -0.83 24.29 2.96
N LEU A 222 0.22 23.62 2.50
CA LEU A 222 0.74 23.82 1.14
C LEU A 222 -0.22 23.24 0.09
N GLY A 223 -0.85 22.09 0.36
CA GLY A 223 -1.85 21.49 -0.52
C GLY A 223 -3.09 22.38 -0.68
N VAL A 224 -3.61 22.92 0.42
CA VAL A 224 -4.73 23.88 0.41
C VAL A 224 -4.35 25.14 -0.37
N ARG A 225 -3.15 25.70 -0.15
CA ARG A 225 -2.67 26.86 -0.91
C ARG A 225 -2.55 26.60 -2.40
N VAL A 226 -2.15 25.38 -2.81
CA VAL A 226 -2.05 25.01 -4.23
C VAL A 226 -3.44 24.87 -4.88
N GLU A 227 -4.43 24.33 -4.15
CA GLU A 227 -5.82 24.29 -4.61
C GLU A 227 -6.42 25.69 -4.71
N GLU A 228 -6.16 26.56 -3.72
CA GLU A 228 -6.62 27.95 -3.70
C GLU A 228 -6.03 28.77 -4.87
N ILE A 229 -4.73 28.64 -5.14
CA ILE A 229 -4.08 29.25 -6.31
C ILE A 229 -4.67 28.68 -7.62
N SER A 230 -5.00 27.38 -7.66
CA SER A 230 -5.63 26.78 -8.84
C SER A 230 -7.01 27.39 -9.10
N ASP A 231 -7.80 27.61 -8.06
CA ASP A 231 -9.14 28.20 -8.17
C ASP A 231 -9.10 29.70 -8.52
N GLU A 232 -8.15 30.45 -7.97
CA GLU A 232 -7.90 31.85 -8.35
C GLU A 232 -7.56 31.99 -9.84
N LEU A 233 -6.72 31.10 -10.37
CA LEU A 233 -6.36 31.09 -11.79
C LEU A 233 -7.57 30.75 -12.70
N VAL A 234 -8.50 29.92 -12.22
CA VAL A 234 -9.76 29.64 -12.92
C VAL A 234 -10.68 30.86 -12.92
N LYS A 235 -10.73 31.61 -11.82
CA LYS A 235 -11.54 32.82 -11.69
C LYS A 235 -11.02 33.94 -12.58
N GLN A 236 -9.71 34.21 -12.57
CA GLN A 236 -9.09 35.17 -13.48
C GLN A 236 -9.35 34.85 -14.95
N ARG A 237 -9.39 33.56 -15.31
CA ARG A 237 -9.78 33.15 -16.67
C ARG A 237 -11.21 33.56 -17.02
N LYS A 238 -12.18 33.40 -16.10
CA LYS A 238 -13.57 33.83 -16.33
C LYS A 238 -13.67 35.34 -16.51
N ASP A 239 -12.99 36.11 -15.66
CA ASP A 239 -13.02 37.57 -15.73
C ASP A 239 -12.43 38.11 -17.04
N GLN A 240 -11.37 37.45 -17.55
CA GLN A 240 -10.79 37.77 -18.87
C GLN A 240 -11.74 37.46 -20.03
N VAL A 241 -12.62 36.46 -19.89
CA VAL A 241 -13.66 36.16 -20.90
C VAL A 241 -14.76 37.22 -20.87
N ASP A 242 -15.21 37.65 -19.68
CA ASP A 242 -16.26 38.68 -19.53
C ASP A 242 -15.79 40.07 -20.03
N ILE A 243 -14.52 40.42 -19.81
CA ILE A 243 -13.91 41.64 -20.36
C ILE A 243 -13.88 41.59 -21.89
N LYS A 244 -13.60 40.41 -22.48
CA LYS A 244 -13.61 40.24 -23.94
C LYS A 244 -15.01 40.39 -24.53
N GLU A 245 -16.04 39.82 -23.90
CA GLU A 245 -17.43 39.99 -24.34
C GLU A 245 -17.84 41.48 -24.35
N LYS A 246 -17.43 42.23 -23.32
CA LYS A 246 -17.67 43.69 -23.26
C LYS A 246 -16.90 44.46 -24.33
N LEU A 247 -15.66 44.06 -24.63
CA LEU A 247 -14.85 44.68 -25.68
C LEU A 247 -15.44 44.42 -27.07
N ASP A 248 -15.92 43.20 -27.32
CA ASP A 248 -16.59 42.84 -28.58
C ASP A 248 -17.91 43.60 -28.76
N PHE A 249 -18.65 43.82 -27.68
CA PHE A 249 -19.83 44.69 -27.69
C PHE A 249 -19.48 46.14 -28.07
N ILE A 250 -18.41 46.70 -27.50
CA ILE A 250 -17.93 48.06 -27.82
C ILE A 250 -17.45 48.14 -29.27
N ILE A 251 -16.69 47.15 -29.74
CA ILE A 251 -16.21 47.09 -31.14
C ILE A 251 -17.37 47.03 -32.12
N ASN A 252 -18.41 46.24 -31.83
CA ASN A 252 -19.62 46.18 -32.66
C ASN A 252 -20.42 47.49 -32.64
N ALA A 253 -20.50 48.17 -31.49
CA ALA A 253 -21.12 49.48 -31.37
C ALA A 253 -20.37 50.55 -32.20
N ILE A 254 -19.02 50.53 -32.19
CA ILE A 254 -18.19 51.43 -32.99
C ILE A 254 -18.37 51.14 -34.48
N LYS A 255 -18.33 49.87 -34.90
CA LYS A 255 -18.56 49.49 -36.31
C LYS A 255 -19.92 49.96 -36.83
N GLY A 256 -20.97 49.86 -36.02
CA GLY A 256 -22.31 50.39 -36.32
C GLY A 256 -22.39 51.93 -36.37
N GLY A 257 -21.54 52.63 -35.62
CA GLY A 257 -21.41 54.10 -35.68
C GLY A 257 -20.70 54.60 -36.94
N THR A 258 -19.64 53.91 -37.38
CA THR A 258 -18.89 54.27 -38.61
C THR A 258 -19.68 54.07 -39.90
N THR A 259 -20.55 53.05 -39.98
CA THR A 259 -21.42 52.83 -41.16
C THR A 259 -22.44 53.95 -41.35
N ASN A 260 -22.87 54.61 -40.27
CA ASN A 260 -23.76 55.77 -40.34
C ASN A 260 -23.04 57.08 -40.74
N LEU A 261 -21.75 57.22 -40.41
CA LEU A 261 -20.93 58.38 -40.82
C LEU A 261 -20.50 58.32 -42.30
N VAL A 262 -20.23 57.12 -42.83
CA VAL A 262 -19.87 56.94 -44.25
C VAL A 262 -21.05 57.23 -45.18
N LYS A 263 -22.29 56.85 -44.82
CA LYS A 263 -23.50 57.21 -45.59
C LYS A 263 -23.80 58.71 -45.62
N LYS A 264 -23.29 59.49 -44.65
CA LYS A 264 -23.52 60.95 -44.59
C LYS A 264 -22.53 61.74 -45.47
N LYS A 265 -21.32 61.21 -45.71
CA LYS A 265 -20.28 61.87 -46.54
C LYS A 265 -20.45 61.70 -48.05
N THR A 266 -21.14 60.68 -48.55
CA THR A 266 -21.36 60.46 -49.99
C THR A 266 -22.46 61.31 -50.62
N LYS A 267 -23.05 62.26 -49.88
CA LYS A 267 -24.17 63.11 -50.34
C LYS A 267 -23.81 64.58 -50.62
N VAL A 268 -22.54 64.89 -50.93
CA VAL A 268 -22.11 66.25 -51.30
C VAL A 268 -21.69 66.31 -52.78
N LYS A 269 -22.52 67.00 -53.59
CA LYS A 269 -22.42 67.22 -55.05
C LYS A 269 -21.26 68.20 -55.39
N PRO A 270 -20.52 68.05 -56.50
CA PRO A 270 -19.48 68.99 -56.89
C PRO A 270 -20.05 70.31 -57.48
N ARG A 271 -19.43 71.45 -57.14
CA ARG A 271 -19.73 72.81 -57.64
C ARG A 271 -18.99 73.08 -58.95
N THR A 272 -19.69 73.62 -59.96
CA THR A 272 -19.14 74.14 -61.22
C THR A 272 -18.49 75.53 -61.05
N PRO A 273 -17.42 75.87 -61.80
CA PRO A 273 -16.82 77.20 -61.76
C PRO A 273 -17.55 78.20 -62.69
N LYS A 274 -17.64 79.46 -62.23
CA LYS A 274 -18.31 80.60 -62.88
C LYS A 274 -17.50 81.13 -64.06
N GLY A 275 -18.21 81.58 -65.11
CA GLY A 275 -17.64 82.25 -66.28
C GLY A 275 -17.03 83.62 -65.99
N ALA A 276 -16.07 83.98 -66.83
CA ALA A 276 -15.57 85.33 -67.01
C ALA A 276 -15.74 85.69 -68.49
N GLU A 277 -16.74 86.52 -68.79
CA GLU A 277 -16.80 87.31 -70.03
C GLU A 277 -15.85 88.50 -69.89
N ARG A 278 -15.17 88.88 -70.99
CA ARG A 278 -15.11 90.25 -71.53
C ARG A 278 -14.36 90.27 -72.89
N PRO A 279 -14.56 91.31 -73.72
CA PRO A 279 -14.75 91.15 -75.16
C PRO A 279 -13.63 91.73 -76.03
N LEU A 280 -13.66 91.29 -77.30
CA LEU A 280 -13.29 91.95 -78.57
C LEU A 280 -12.20 93.04 -78.54
N LEU A 281 -11.04 92.72 -79.11
CA LEU A 281 -10.51 93.29 -80.35
C LEU A 281 -9.56 92.27 -81.01
#